data_AF-A0A7R8WP69-F1
#
_entry.id   AF-A0A7R8WP69-F1
#
_cell.length_a   1.000
_cell.length_b   1.000
_cell.length_c   1.000
_cell.angle_alpha   90.00
_cell.angle_beta   90.00
_cell.angle_gamma   90.00
#
_symmetry.space_group_name_H-M   'P 1'
#
loop_
_entity.id
_entity.type
_entity.pdbx_description
1 polymer ?
#
loop_
_entity_poly.entity_id
_entity_poly.type
_entity_poly.pdbx_seq_one_letter_code
_entity_poly.pdbx_strand_id
1 'polypeptide(L)'
;NPKRAAVVRKFIVVEGIYYNRGDICPLPKIVELRKKYKLRLFVDESINEADFVSGSLEYAFASIGGFVAGTSFVVDHQRLSGLGYCFSASLPPLLAAAAIAVIDRLESEAGKNDLAHLRRVCRRAHELLLSNLNQLELYEGSFPESPVKHLKLRGPFSQSTREQDHAVLTQIVAKAEEKGVAVVVSAYLEKQEKFPPPENITFTLNARLEESEVEHGISVLQEACDEVFDNLVEPEENQVSEESDEEDSLNHNSASSPLNRLNSPINSKITRNS
;
A
#
# COMPACT_ATOMS: atom_id res chain seq x y z
N ASN A 1 -17.63 35.68 15.32
CA ASN A 1 -18.26 35.33 16.61
C ASN A 1 -17.37 34.33 17.37
N PRO A 2 -16.56 34.81 18.33
CA PRO A 2 -15.63 33.98 19.11
C PRO A 2 -16.34 32.87 19.92
N LYS A 3 -17.61 33.07 20.29
CA LYS A 3 -18.42 32.08 21.02
C LYS A 3 -18.79 30.86 20.16
N ARG A 4 -18.78 30.96 18.83
CA ARG A 4 -19.07 29.84 17.91
C ARG A 4 -17.86 28.94 17.65
N ALA A 5 -16.65 29.49 17.74
CA ALA A 5 -15.39 28.74 17.65
C ALA A 5 -15.15 27.87 18.90
N ALA A 6 -15.83 28.16 20.02
CA ALA A 6 -15.75 27.40 21.26
C ALA A 6 -16.53 26.06 21.22
N VAL A 7 -17.42 25.84 20.23
CA VAL A 7 -18.41 24.75 20.30
C VAL A 7 -18.16 23.61 19.30
N VAL A 8 -17.34 23.80 18.26
CA VAL A 8 -16.96 22.69 17.36
C VAL A 8 -15.46 22.75 17.08
N ARG A 9 -14.70 21.87 17.75
CA ARG A 9 -13.29 21.63 17.48
C ARG A 9 -13.19 20.75 16.23
N LYS A 10 -13.15 21.38 15.07
CA LYS A 10 -12.98 20.68 13.79
C LYS A 10 -11.50 20.49 13.51
N PHE A 11 -11.12 19.26 13.20
CA PHE A 11 -9.76 18.88 12.87
C PHE A 11 -9.68 18.50 11.39
N ILE A 12 -8.58 18.87 10.76
CA ILE A 12 -8.08 18.24 9.55
C ILE A 12 -6.93 17.36 10.01
N VAL A 13 -6.96 16.08 9.66
CA VAL A 13 -5.88 15.13 9.90
C VAL A 13 -5.36 14.69 8.54
N VAL A 14 -4.06 14.81 8.31
CA VAL A 14 -3.41 14.43 7.06
C VAL A 14 -2.06 13.77 7.36
N GLU A 15 -1.59 12.94 6.45
CA GLU A 15 -0.21 12.45 6.44
C GLU A 15 0.65 13.39 5.60
N GLY A 16 1.95 13.49 5.87
CA GLY A 16 2.89 14.25 5.05
C GLY A 16 3.16 13.55 3.71
N ILE A 17 3.53 12.27 3.79
CA ILE A 17 3.66 11.34 2.66
C ILE A 17 2.66 10.21 2.92
N TYR A 18 1.74 9.96 2.00
CA TYR A 18 0.74 8.91 2.18
C TYR A 18 1.35 7.54 1.94
N TYR A 19 1.40 6.67 2.96
CA TYR A 19 2.10 5.39 2.89
C TYR A 19 1.57 4.45 1.80
N ASN A 20 0.26 4.49 1.51
CA ASN A 20 -0.38 3.55 0.59
C ASN A 20 -0.31 3.95 -0.90
N ARG A 21 0.21 5.15 -1.19
CA ARG A 21 0.23 5.74 -2.55
C ARG A 21 1.55 6.41 -2.89
N GLY A 22 2.33 6.81 -1.89
CA GLY A 22 3.60 7.50 -2.04
C GLY A 22 3.47 8.93 -2.60
N ASP A 23 2.27 9.52 -2.56
CA ASP A 23 2.02 10.92 -2.92
C ASP A 23 2.23 11.84 -1.72
N ILE A 24 2.56 13.10 -2.00
CA ILE A 24 2.82 14.12 -0.97
C ILE A 24 1.56 14.93 -0.72
N CYS A 25 1.26 15.16 0.56
CA CYS A 25 0.13 15.99 0.96
C CYS A 25 0.28 17.41 0.42
N PRO A 26 -0.79 18.00 -0.18
CA PRO A 26 -0.80 19.37 -0.67
C PRO A 26 -0.92 20.36 0.51
N LEU A 27 0.06 20.31 1.43
CA LEU A 27 0.06 21.00 2.70
C LEU A 27 -0.20 22.52 2.57
N PRO A 28 0.36 23.26 1.59
CA PRO A 28 0.05 24.68 1.43
C PRO A 28 -1.44 24.96 1.21
N LYS A 29 -2.12 24.17 0.38
CA LYS A 29 -3.57 24.32 0.12
C LYS A 29 -4.39 23.98 1.37
N ILE A 30 -3.99 22.94 2.11
CA ILE A 30 -4.65 22.55 3.35
C ILE A 30 -4.48 23.61 4.44
N VAL A 31 -3.29 24.23 4.52
CA VAL A 31 -3.00 25.36 5.40
C VAL A 31 -3.89 26.57 5.08
N GLU A 32 -4.11 26.88 3.79
CA GLU A 32 -5.06 27.93 3.39
C GLU A 32 -6.48 27.62 3.85
N LEU A 33 -6.95 26.37 3.68
CA LEU A 33 -8.26 25.92 4.16
C LEU A 33 -8.36 25.99 5.68
N ARG A 34 -7.31 25.55 6.40
CA ARG A 34 -7.21 25.65 7.85
C ARG A 34 -7.41 27.10 8.31
N LYS A 35 -6.70 28.04 7.69
CA LYS A 35 -6.80 29.49 7.97
C LYS A 35 -8.21 30.02 7.65
N LYS A 36 -8.76 29.70 6.48
CA LYS A 36 -10.08 30.14 6.01
C LYS A 36 -11.23 29.66 6.89
N TYR A 37 -11.20 28.39 7.29
CA TYR A 37 -12.28 27.74 8.02
C TYR A 37 -12.03 27.62 9.53
N LYS A 38 -10.88 28.12 10.01
CA LYS A 38 -10.47 28.12 11.43
C LYS A 38 -10.46 26.71 12.04
N LEU A 39 -9.80 25.80 11.33
CA LEU A 39 -9.68 24.39 11.68
C LEU A 39 -8.36 24.16 12.41
N ARG A 40 -8.27 23.06 13.16
CA ARG A 40 -6.99 22.57 13.71
C ARG A 40 -6.38 21.58 12.73
N LEU A 41 -5.08 21.67 12.50
CA LEU A 41 -4.37 20.78 11.57
C LEU A 41 -3.46 19.83 12.34
N PHE A 42 -3.73 18.53 12.20
CA PHE A 42 -2.89 17.45 12.67
C PHE A 42 -2.18 16.86 11.45
N VAL A 43 -0.86 16.82 11.49
CA VAL A 43 -0.05 16.30 10.39
C VAL A 43 0.79 15.14 10.91
N ASP A 44 0.67 13.99 10.25
CA ASP A 44 1.59 12.88 10.48
C ASP A 44 2.88 13.11 9.68
N GLU A 45 4.03 13.04 10.33
CA GLU A 45 5.38 13.09 9.75
C GLU A 45 5.73 14.37 8.95
N SER A 46 5.09 15.51 9.22
CA SER A 46 5.48 16.80 8.61
C SER A 46 5.30 18.00 9.54
N ILE A 47 6.23 18.95 9.46
CA ILE A 47 6.50 19.94 10.52
C ILE A 47 5.94 21.35 10.27
N ASN A 48 5.66 21.73 9.02
CA ASN A 48 5.36 23.14 8.73
C ASN A 48 3.87 23.48 8.92
N GLU A 49 3.60 24.49 9.76
CA GLU A 49 2.28 25.07 10.01
C GLU A 49 1.21 24.15 10.63
N ALA A 50 1.61 22.99 11.15
CA ALA A 50 0.73 22.07 11.87
C ALA A 50 0.48 22.55 13.32
N ASP A 51 -0.72 22.34 13.84
CA ASP A 51 -1.02 22.52 15.27
C ASP A 51 -0.48 21.34 16.11
N PHE A 52 -0.38 20.17 15.47
CA PHE A 52 0.10 18.92 16.03
C PHE A 52 0.89 18.19 14.95
N VAL A 53 2.05 17.67 15.33
CA VAL A 53 2.83 16.78 14.50
C VAL A 53 2.90 15.44 15.21
N SER A 54 2.45 14.36 14.58
CA SER A 54 2.83 13.01 15.03
C SER A 54 3.96 12.47 14.17
N GLY A 55 4.61 11.43 14.66
CA GLY A 55 5.48 10.62 13.82
C GLY A 55 5.80 9.28 14.48
N SER A 56 6.17 8.32 13.65
CA SER A 56 6.63 7.01 14.09
C SER A 56 8.15 7.01 14.30
N LEU A 57 8.61 6.23 15.28
CA LEU A 57 10.02 5.91 15.49
C LEU A 57 10.43 4.61 14.77
N GLU A 58 9.51 3.93 14.10
CA GLU A 58 9.73 2.59 13.54
C GLU A 58 10.49 2.59 12.22
N TYR A 59 10.35 3.65 11.42
CA TYR A 59 10.96 3.75 10.09
C TYR A 59 12.37 4.35 10.16
N ALA A 60 12.49 5.65 9.87
CA ALA A 60 13.79 6.32 9.77
C ALA A 60 14.60 6.30 11.08
N PHE A 61 13.94 6.16 12.24
CA PHE A 61 14.59 6.15 13.56
C PHE A 61 15.04 4.77 14.03
N ALA A 62 14.69 3.70 13.31
CA ALA A 62 15.08 2.31 13.63
C ALA A 62 14.83 1.93 15.12
N SER A 63 13.71 2.39 15.67
CA SER A 63 13.29 2.17 17.06
C SER A 63 11.83 1.71 17.08
N ILE A 64 11.10 1.90 18.17
CA ILE A 64 9.66 1.60 18.25
C ILE A 64 8.87 2.73 18.91
N GLY A 65 7.58 2.76 18.65
CA GLY A 65 6.65 3.74 19.23
C GLY A 65 6.51 4.99 18.38
N GLY A 66 5.87 6.00 18.94
CA GLY A 66 5.60 7.25 18.25
C GLY A 66 5.69 8.45 19.19
N PHE A 67 5.77 9.62 18.59
CA PHE A 67 5.79 10.89 19.32
C PHE A 67 4.70 11.82 18.81
N VAL A 68 4.34 12.78 19.65
CA VAL A 68 3.53 13.93 19.25
C VAL A 68 4.23 15.20 19.72
N ALA A 69 4.45 16.12 18.80
CA ALA A 69 4.95 17.46 19.05
C ALA A 69 3.84 18.50 18.84
N GLY A 70 3.81 19.51 19.70
CA GLY A 70 2.80 20.56 19.66
C GLY A 70 2.97 21.54 20.81
N THR A 71 2.00 22.43 21.00
CA THR A 71 2.01 23.36 22.13
C THR A 71 2.00 22.62 23.48
N SER A 72 2.63 23.18 24.51
CA SER A 72 2.67 22.57 25.86
C SER A 72 1.29 22.19 26.38
N PHE A 73 0.31 23.09 26.25
CA PHE A 73 -1.08 22.83 26.63
C PHE A 73 -1.66 21.56 25.99
N VAL A 74 -1.35 21.33 24.71
CA VAL A 74 -1.80 20.15 23.95
C VAL A 74 -1.10 18.89 24.45
N VAL A 75 0.22 18.95 24.61
CA VAL A 75 1.03 17.81 25.03
C VAL A 75 0.68 17.42 26.46
N ASP A 76 0.54 18.37 27.37
CA ASP A 76 0.15 18.14 28.76
C ASP A 76 -1.23 17.51 28.86
N HIS A 77 -2.20 17.98 28.06
CA HIS A 77 -3.51 17.36 28.01
C HIS A 77 -3.43 15.90 27.55
N GLN A 78 -2.61 15.57 26.54
CA GLN A 78 -2.41 14.18 26.11
C GLN A 78 -1.72 13.35 27.20
N ARG A 79 -0.73 13.90 27.90
CA ARG A 79 -0.03 13.19 28.99
C ARG A 79 -0.93 12.91 30.19
N LEU A 80 -1.88 13.79 30.49
CA LEU A 80 -2.77 13.66 31.64
C LEU A 80 -4.04 12.84 31.33
N SER A 81 -4.52 12.88 30.10
CA SER A 81 -5.82 12.30 29.72
C SER A 81 -5.75 11.20 28.66
N GLY A 82 -4.60 10.98 28.03
CA GLY A 82 -4.41 9.96 27.01
C GLY A 82 -4.33 8.57 27.63
N LEU A 83 -5.37 7.75 27.49
CA LEU A 83 -5.40 6.40 28.05
C LEU A 83 -4.21 5.55 27.60
N GLY A 84 -3.86 5.61 26.31
CA GLY A 84 -2.71 4.89 25.76
C GLY A 84 -1.35 5.36 26.29
N TYR A 85 -1.26 6.60 26.76
CA TYR A 85 -0.05 7.13 27.41
C TYR A 85 -0.01 6.75 28.90
N CYS A 86 -1.13 6.90 29.62
CA CYS A 86 -1.19 6.65 31.06
C CYS A 86 -1.15 5.17 31.45
N PHE A 87 -1.70 4.29 30.60
CA PHE A 87 -1.89 2.86 30.90
C PHE A 87 -1.02 1.94 30.02
N SER A 88 0.12 2.44 29.54
CA SER A 88 1.11 1.67 28.77
C SER A 88 2.49 1.75 29.39
N ALA A 89 3.34 0.76 29.12
CA ALA A 89 4.74 0.79 29.52
C ALA A 89 5.51 1.84 28.70
N SER A 90 6.52 2.45 29.32
CA SER A 90 7.42 3.38 28.63
C SER A 90 8.32 2.65 27.64
N LEU A 91 8.79 3.38 26.62
CA LEU A 91 9.79 2.91 25.66
C LEU A 91 11.04 2.40 26.41
N PRO A 92 11.57 1.20 26.09
CA PRO A 92 12.80 0.71 26.68
C PRO A 92 13.97 1.72 26.53
N PRO A 93 14.78 1.97 27.57
CA PRO A 93 15.84 2.98 27.54
C PRO A 93 16.83 2.82 26.38
N LEU A 94 17.15 1.58 25.98
CA LEU A 94 18.04 1.28 24.86
C LEU A 94 17.47 1.78 23.52
N LEU A 95 16.16 1.60 23.30
CA LEU A 95 15.48 2.04 22.08
C LEU A 95 15.32 3.56 22.04
N ALA A 96 15.13 4.19 23.21
CA ALA A 96 15.17 5.65 23.35
C ALA A 96 16.55 6.22 23.00
N ALA A 97 17.63 5.60 23.49
CA ALA A 97 19.01 6.01 23.17
C ALA A 97 19.32 5.85 21.67
N ALA A 98 18.85 4.78 21.03
CA ALA A 98 18.97 4.59 19.58
C ALA A 98 18.26 5.70 18.80
N ALA A 99 17.02 6.04 19.18
CA ALA A 99 16.29 7.14 18.54
C ALA A 99 17.00 8.49 18.68
N ILE A 100 17.56 8.80 19.86
CA ILE A 100 18.37 10.01 20.09
C ILE A 100 19.59 10.04 19.17
N ALA A 101 20.35 8.93 19.09
CA ALA A 101 21.52 8.85 18.23
C ALA A 101 21.19 9.04 16.74
N VAL A 102 20.01 8.57 16.30
CA VAL A 102 19.54 8.80 14.93
C VAL A 102 19.16 10.26 14.72
N ILE A 103 18.48 10.92 15.66
CA ILE A 103 18.19 12.36 15.59
C ILE A 103 19.50 13.15 15.45
N ASP A 104 20.46 12.90 16.33
CA ASP A 104 21.78 13.57 16.30
C ASP A 104 22.49 13.35 14.96
N ARG A 105 22.38 12.14 14.40
CA ARG A 105 22.94 11.83 13.08
C ARG A 105 22.21 12.62 11.98
N LEU A 106 20.89 12.65 11.97
CA LEU A 106 20.08 13.34 10.95
C LEU A 106 20.33 14.86 10.94
N GLU A 107 20.58 15.46 12.11
CA GLU A 107 20.92 16.88 12.24
C GLU A 107 22.36 17.21 11.81
N SER A 108 23.25 16.21 11.80
CA SER A 108 24.64 16.37 11.36
C SER A 108 24.79 16.59 9.85
N GLU A 109 25.93 17.14 9.43
CA GLU A 109 26.25 17.30 8.00
C GLU A 109 26.27 15.96 7.24
N ALA A 110 26.71 14.88 7.90
CA ALA A 110 26.67 13.54 7.31
C ALA A 110 25.23 13.08 7.06
N GLY A 111 24.31 13.33 8.00
CA GLY A 111 22.89 13.02 7.83
C GLY A 111 22.23 13.84 6.73
N LYS A 112 22.56 15.13 6.62
CA LYS A 112 22.09 15.97 5.51
C LYS A 112 22.56 15.45 4.15
N ASN A 113 23.80 14.98 4.07
CA ASN A 113 24.34 14.35 2.86
C ASN A 113 23.64 13.02 2.53
N ASP A 114 23.40 12.17 3.54
CA ASP A 114 22.64 10.93 3.40
C ASP A 114 21.21 11.20 2.86
N LEU A 115 20.51 12.19 3.39
CA LEU A 115 19.17 12.60 2.93
C LEU A 115 19.20 13.16 1.51
N ALA A 116 20.22 13.97 1.17
CA ALA A 116 20.39 14.48 -0.18
C ALA A 116 20.68 13.36 -1.18
N HIS A 117 21.44 12.35 -0.79
CA HIS A 117 21.69 11.16 -1.60
C HIS A 117 20.42 10.33 -1.77
N LEU A 118 19.69 10.04 -0.70
CA LEU A 118 18.40 9.35 -0.77
C LEU A 118 17.45 10.02 -1.78
N ARG A 119 17.32 11.35 -1.73
CA ARG A 119 16.48 12.08 -2.71
C ARG A 119 16.92 11.88 -4.16
N ARG A 120 18.24 11.81 -4.43
CA ARG A 120 18.76 11.54 -5.78
C ARG A 120 18.40 10.13 -6.23
N VAL A 121 18.65 9.14 -5.37
CA VAL A 121 18.32 7.72 -5.62
C VAL A 121 16.82 7.56 -5.86
N CYS A 122 15.97 8.18 -5.04
CA CYS A 122 14.51 8.18 -5.23
C CYS A 122 14.07 8.76 -6.58
N ARG A 123 14.67 9.89 -7.00
CA ARG A 123 14.36 10.49 -8.31
C ARG A 123 14.80 9.59 -9.45
N ARG A 124 16.01 9.03 -9.37
CA ARG A 124 16.54 8.12 -10.37
C ARG A 124 15.66 6.86 -10.50
N ALA A 125 15.30 6.25 -9.38
CA ALA A 125 14.37 5.12 -9.35
C ALA A 125 13.03 5.49 -9.98
N HIS A 126 12.47 6.65 -9.64
CA HIS A 126 11.19 7.11 -10.18
C HIS A 126 11.23 7.27 -11.71
N GLU A 127 12.27 7.89 -12.25
CA GLU A 127 12.46 8.03 -13.70
C GLU A 127 12.56 6.68 -14.40
N LEU A 128 13.36 5.76 -13.85
CA LEU A 128 13.56 4.41 -14.40
C LEU A 128 12.28 3.57 -14.36
N LEU A 129 11.53 3.63 -13.26
CA LEU A 129 10.25 2.91 -13.12
C LEU A 129 9.21 3.42 -14.13
N LEU A 130 9.25 4.69 -14.51
CA LEU A 130 8.38 5.24 -15.55
C LEU A 130 8.78 4.79 -16.96
N SER A 131 10.08 4.64 -17.25
CA SER A 131 10.57 4.36 -18.60
C SER A 131 10.76 2.87 -18.90
N ASN A 132 11.05 2.05 -17.89
CA ASN A 132 11.54 0.68 -18.10
C ASN A 132 10.49 -0.39 -17.83
N LEU A 133 9.37 -0.04 -17.17
CA LEU A 133 8.35 -1.02 -16.81
C LEU A 133 7.21 -1.07 -17.83
N ASN A 134 7.10 -2.21 -18.52
CA ASN A 134 6.11 -2.44 -19.57
C ASN A 134 4.75 -2.87 -19.01
N GLN A 135 4.74 -3.74 -18.00
CA GLN A 135 3.53 -4.34 -17.42
C GLN A 135 3.09 -3.64 -16.13
N LEU A 136 4.01 -2.95 -15.46
CA LEU A 136 3.76 -2.21 -14.23
C LEU A 136 3.77 -0.70 -14.48
N GLU A 137 3.04 0.04 -13.65
CA GLU A 137 3.06 1.50 -13.62
C GLU A 137 3.01 2.03 -12.19
N LEU A 138 3.59 3.21 -12.00
CA LEU A 138 3.47 3.95 -10.74
C LEU A 138 2.04 4.45 -10.53
N TYR A 139 1.67 4.66 -9.27
CA TYR A 139 0.42 5.34 -8.93
C TYR A 139 0.38 6.76 -9.46
N GLU A 140 -0.81 7.20 -9.87
CA GLU A 140 -1.10 8.59 -10.15
C GLU A 140 -0.76 9.45 -8.92
N GLY A 141 0.11 10.44 -9.10
CA GLY A 141 0.55 11.33 -8.02
C GLY A 141 1.77 10.83 -7.23
N SER A 142 2.35 9.67 -7.57
CA SER A 142 3.59 9.20 -6.95
C SER A 142 4.66 10.29 -6.97
N PHE A 143 5.21 10.62 -5.80
CA PHE A 143 6.17 11.72 -5.69
C PHE A 143 7.60 11.24 -6.05
N PRO A 144 8.35 11.96 -6.90
CA PRO A 144 9.69 11.54 -7.32
C PRO A 144 10.66 11.32 -6.16
N GLU A 145 10.58 12.13 -5.10
CA GLU A 145 11.49 11.99 -3.95
C GLU A 145 10.97 11.05 -2.85
N SER A 146 9.75 10.48 -3.00
CA SER A 146 9.25 9.49 -2.03
C SER A 146 10.16 8.26 -2.04
N PRO A 147 10.65 7.78 -0.87
CA PRO A 147 11.43 6.55 -0.78
C PRO A 147 10.58 5.29 -0.95
N VAL A 148 9.26 5.41 -0.94
CA VAL A 148 8.32 4.30 -1.16
C VAL A 148 7.64 4.52 -2.50
N LYS A 149 7.77 3.54 -3.40
CA LYS A 149 7.14 3.52 -4.73
C LYS A 149 6.14 2.37 -4.80
N HIS A 150 4.92 2.66 -5.24
CA HIS A 150 3.90 1.64 -5.46
C HIS A 150 3.73 1.39 -6.95
N LEU A 151 3.82 0.12 -7.33
CA LEU A 151 3.75 -0.35 -8.71
C LEU A 151 2.53 -1.24 -8.87
N LYS A 152 1.52 -0.76 -9.59
CA LYS A 152 0.33 -1.55 -9.92
C LYS A 152 0.47 -2.11 -11.34
N LEU A 153 -0.32 -3.15 -11.65
CA LEU A 153 -0.46 -3.63 -13.01
C LEU A 153 -1.08 -2.55 -13.90
N ARG A 154 -0.52 -2.36 -15.10
CA ARG A 154 -1.10 -1.49 -16.13
C ARG A 154 -2.42 -2.09 -16.64
N GLY A 155 -3.32 -1.24 -17.11
CA GLY A 155 -4.68 -1.63 -17.53
C GLY A 155 -4.77 -2.90 -18.40
N PRO A 156 -3.96 -3.09 -19.45
CA PRO A 156 -4.01 -4.30 -20.27
C PRO A 156 -3.54 -5.59 -19.57
N PHE A 157 -2.75 -5.46 -18.50
CA PHE A 157 -2.17 -6.56 -17.73
C PHE A 157 -2.92 -6.82 -16.42
N SER A 158 -3.69 -5.84 -15.95
CA SER A 158 -4.60 -5.99 -14.80
C SER A 158 -5.73 -6.94 -15.17
N GLN A 159 -5.99 -7.85 -14.25
CA GLN A 159 -6.98 -8.91 -14.33
C GLN A 159 -8.37 -8.40 -13.94
N SER A 160 -9.36 -9.28 -14.06
CA SER A 160 -10.75 -8.90 -13.79
C SER A 160 -11.04 -8.68 -12.29
N THR A 161 -10.26 -9.32 -11.41
CA THR A 161 -10.44 -9.20 -9.96
C THR A 161 -9.15 -8.89 -9.22
N ARG A 162 -9.30 -8.30 -8.03
CA ARG A 162 -8.21 -7.95 -7.12
C ARG A 162 -7.39 -9.16 -6.72
N GLU A 163 -8.04 -10.29 -6.48
CA GLU A 163 -7.40 -11.55 -6.08
C GLU A 163 -6.53 -12.12 -7.21
N GLN A 164 -6.97 -11.97 -8.46
CA GLN A 164 -6.18 -12.37 -9.62
C GLN A 164 -4.95 -11.48 -9.79
N ASP A 165 -5.12 -10.16 -9.65
CA ASP A 165 -3.99 -9.22 -9.64
C ASP A 165 -2.99 -9.56 -8.54
N HIS A 166 -3.48 -9.84 -7.33
CA HIS A 166 -2.65 -10.25 -6.20
C HIS A 166 -1.85 -11.53 -6.50
N ALA A 167 -2.47 -12.53 -7.12
CA ALA A 167 -1.82 -13.77 -7.49
C ALA A 167 -0.70 -13.55 -8.52
N VAL A 168 -0.94 -12.73 -9.55
CA VAL A 168 0.06 -12.39 -10.56
C VAL A 168 1.23 -11.62 -9.94
N LEU A 169 0.93 -10.58 -9.15
CA LEU A 169 1.97 -9.80 -8.47
C LEU A 169 2.80 -10.66 -7.49
N THR A 170 2.17 -11.62 -6.82
CA THR A 170 2.87 -12.56 -5.93
C THR A 170 3.86 -13.44 -6.71
N GLN A 171 3.48 -13.89 -7.91
CA GLN A 171 4.40 -14.65 -8.77
C GLN A 171 5.58 -13.79 -9.25
N ILE A 172 5.33 -12.53 -9.63
CA ILE A 172 6.38 -11.58 -10.03
C ILE A 172 7.36 -11.36 -8.87
N VAL A 173 6.85 -11.13 -7.65
CA VAL A 173 7.69 -10.96 -6.45
C VAL A 173 8.52 -12.20 -6.17
N ALA A 174 7.94 -13.40 -6.25
CA ALA A 174 8.68 -14.64 -6.05
C ALA A 174 9.81 -14.81 -7.07
N LYS A 175 9.58 -14.45 -8.34
CA LYS A 175 10.60 -14.48 -9.40
C LYS A 175 11.69 -13.45 -9.22
N ALA A 176 11.34 -12.24 -8.78
CA ALA A 176 12.34 -11.24 -8.41
C ALA A 176 13.22 -11.73 -7.24
N GLU A 177 12.62 -12.39 -6.25
CA GLU A 177 13.32 -12.96 -5.10
C GLU A 177 14.28 -14.09 -5.49
N GLU A 178 13.86 -15.00 -6.37
CA GLU A 178 14.73 -16.06 -6.96
C GLU A 178 15.98 -15.47 -7.63
N LYS A 179 15.85 -14.27 -8.22
CA LYS A 179 16.93 -13.51 -8.87
C LYS A 179 17.70 -12.61 -7.91
N GLY A 180 17.41 -12.65 -6.61
CA GLY A 180 18.14 -11.92 -5.56
C GLY A 180 17.62 -10.52 -5.26
N VAL A 181 16.44 -10.15 -5.74
CA VAL A 181 15.80 -8.85 -5.47
C VAL A 181 14.54 -9.03 -4.63
N ALA A 182 14.60 -8.60 -3.37
CA ALA A 182 13.46 -8.67 -2.46
C ALA A 182 12.57 -7.43 -2.62
N VAL A 183 11.34 -7.67 -3.08
CA VAL A 183 10.22 -6.70 -3.12
C VAL A 183 8.99 -7.35 -2.48
N VAL A 184 7.95 -6.59 -2.18
CA VAL A 184 6.76 -7.14 -1.50
C VAL A 184 5.48 -6.70 -2.18
N VAL A 185 4.49 -7.59 -2.24
CA VAL A 185 3.12 -7.20 -2.55
C VAL A 185 2.54 -6.51 -1.32
N SER A 186 1.91 -5.37 -1.52
CA SER A 186 1.27 -4.61 -0.44
C SER A 186 0.09 -5.39 0.13
N ALA A 187 0.04 -5.50 1.46
CA ALA A 187 -1.06 -6.14 2.17
C ALA A 187 -2.01 -5.09 2.75
N TYR A 188 -3.31 -5.30 2.56
CA TYR A 188 -4.36 -4.40 3.01
C TYR A 188 -5.39 -5.13 3.88
N LEU A 189 -5.93 -4.45 4.87
CA LEU A 189 -7.01 -4.99 5.70
C LEU A 189 -8.36 -4.72 5.04
N GLU A 190 -8.75 -5.55 4.07
CA GLU A 190 -9.95 -5.35 3.22
C GLU A 190 -11.24 -5.06 4.01
N LYS A 191 -11.40 -5.67 5.19
CA LYS A 191 -12.59 -5.49 6.04
C LYS A 191 -12.62 -4.13 6.74
N GLN A 192 -11.49 -3.44 6.84
CA GLN A 192 -11.33 -2.17 7.55
C GLN A 192 -11.11 -1.01 6.58
N GLU A 193 -10.51 -1.27 5.42
CA GLU A 193 -10.27 -0.24 4.42
C GLU A 193 -11.51 0.06 3.59
N LYS A 194 -12.00 1.29 3.70
CA LYS A 194 -13.17 1.74 2.94
C LYS A 194 -12.87 1.93 1.45
N PHE A 195 -11.62 2.27 1.12
CA PHE A 195 -11.16 2.58 -0.24
C PHE A 195 -9.73 2.05 -0.44
N PRO A 196 -9.53 0.72 -0.46
CA PRO A 196 -8.21 0.16 -0.62
C PRO A 196 -7.64 0.58 -1.99
N PRO A 197 -6.36 0.97 -2.08
CA PRO A 197 -5.72 1.18 -3.37
C PRO A 197 -5.69 -0.14 -4.14
N PRO A 198 -5.55 -0.14 -5.49
CA PRO A 198 -5.33 -1.37 -6.27
C PRO A 198 -4.20 -2.25 -5.69
N GLU A 199 -4.18 -3.52 -6.06
CA GLU A 199 -3.04 -4.38 -5.72
C GLU A 199 -1.77 -3.83 -6.36
N ASN A 200 -0.68 -3.87 -5.60
CA ASN A 200 0.58 -3.29 -6.02
C ASN A 200 1.78 -3.93 -5.32
N ILE A 201 2.92 -3.86 -6.00
CA ILE A 201 4.23 -4.13 -5.41
C ILE A 201 4.74 -2.83 -4.80
N THR A 202 5.19 -2.90 -3.55
CA THR A 202 5.90 -1.81 -2.88
C THR A 202 7.40 -1.99 -3.10
N PHE A 203 8.01 -0.98 -3.71
CA PHE A 203 9.45 -0.86 -3.93
C PHE A 203 10.01 0.24 -3.03
N THR A 204 10.81 -0.14 -2.03
CA THR A 204 11.35 0.77 -1.02
C THR A 204 12.82 1.09 -1.25
N LEU A 205 13.21 2.32 -0.95
CA LEU A 205 14.56 2.84 -1.13
C LEU A 205 15.09 3.34 0.21
N ASN A 206 16.40 3.20 0.41
CA ASN A 206 17.08 3.70 1.61
C ASN A 206 18.36 4.45 1.24
N ALA A 207 18.90 5.22 2.19
CA ALA A 207 20.03 6.12 1.97
C ALA A 207 21.39 5.41 1.80
N ARG A 208 21.41 4.08 1.69
CA ARG A 208 22.61 3.26 1.48
C ARG A 208 22.64 2.59 0.10
N LEU A 209 21.54 2.64 -0.64
CA LEU A 209 21.48 2.08 -2.00
C LEU A 209 22.18 3.00 -2.99
N GLU A 210 23.04 2.43 -3.81
CA GLU A 210 23.64 3.13 -4.95
C GLU A 210 22.72 3.11 -6.18
N GLU A 211 22.90 4.07 -7.08
CA GLU A 211 22.07 4.17 -8.30
C GLU A 211 22.16 2.92 -9.18
N SER A 212 23.33 2.27 -9.24
CA SER A 212 23.52 1.02 -9.97
C SER A 212 22.76 -0.16 -9.37
N GLU A 213 22.62 -0.20 -8.03
CA GLU A 213 21.85 -1.26 -7.35
C GLU A 213 20.36 -1.09 -7.63
N VAL A 214 19.88 0.15 -7.68
CA VAL A 214 18.51 0.47 -8.06
C VAL A 214 18.24 0.09 -9.52
N GLU A 215 19.15 0.43 -10.43
CA GLU A 215 19.04 0.05 -11.85
C GLU A 215 18.97 -1.46 -12.03
N HIS A 216 19.84 -2.19 -11.32
CA HIS A 216 19.83 -3.65 -11.32
C HIS A 216 18.50 -4.19 -10.77
N GLY A 217 18.03 -3.68 -9.63
CA GLY A 217 16.76 -4.09 -9.03
C GLY A 217 15.55 -3.89 -9.95
N ILE A 218 15.50 -2.78 -10.68
CA ILE A 218 14.43 -2.49 -11.64
C ILE A 218 14.54 -3.39 -12.88
N SER A 219 15.75 -3.67 -13.36
CA SER A 219 15.97 -4.60 -14.48
C SER A 219 15.48 -6.01 -14.12
N VAL A 220 15.86 -6.52 -12.96
CA VAL A 220 15.42 -7.84 -12.47
C VAL A 220 13.90 -7.89 -12.32
N LEU A 221 13.28 -6.82 -11.82
CA LEU A 221 11.83 -6.73 -11.71
C LEU A 221 11.14 -6.77 -13.09
N GLN A 222 11.67 -6.06 -14.08
CA GLN A 222 11.14 -6.10 -15.45
C GLN A 222 11.26 -7.49 -16.06
N GLU A 223 12.41 -8.14 -15.94
CA GLU A 223 12.59 -9.51 -16.42
C GLU A 223 11.64 -10.50 -15.72
N ALA A 224 11.41 -10.32 -14.42
CA ALA A 224 10.45 -11.14 -13.67
C ALA A 224 9.01 -10.90 -14.18
N CYS A 225 8.65 -9.67 -14.54
CA CYS A 225 7.37 -9.39 -15.20
C CYS A 225 7.28 -10.10 -16.55
N ASP A 226 8.28 -9.97 -17.40
CA ASP A 226 8.29 -10.58 -18.74
C ASP A 226 8.12 -12.10 -18.65
N GLU A 227 8.89 -12.78 -17.78
CA GLU A 227 8.76 -14.22 -17.58
C GLU A 227 7.38 -14.66 -17.08
N VAL A 228 6.78 -13.93 -16.14
CA VAL A 228 5.44 -14.28 -15.63
C VAL A 228 4.39 -14.11 -16.72
N PHE A 229 4.45 -13.03 -17.50
CA PHE A 229 3.46 -12.78 -18.54
C PHE A 229 3.64 -13.64 -19.79
N ASP A 230 4.87 -14.01 -20.15
CA ASP A 230 5.13 -14.97 -21.24
C ASP A 230 4.51 -16.34 -20.91
N ASN A 231 4.62 -16.79 -19.65
CA ASN A 231 4.00 -18.04 -19.19
C ASN A 231 2.46 -17.97 -19.09
N LEU A 232 1.87 -16.78 -18.98
CA LEU A 232 0.42 -16.59 -18.96
C LEU A 232 -0.21 -16.61 -20.36
N VAL A 233 0.58 -16.35 -21.42
CA VAL A 233 0.13 -16.41 -22.82
C VAL A 233 0.19 -17.86 -23.35
N GLU A 234 1.03 -18.73 -22.80
CA GLU A 234 1.14 -20.14 -23.18
C GLU A 234 0.39 -21.14 -22.28
N PRO A 235 -0.96 -21.14 -22.25
CA PRO A 235 -1.62 -22.42 -21.94
C PRO A 235 -2.97 -22.65 -22.67
N GLU A 236 -3.01 -22.95 -23.97
CA GLU A 236 -4.20 -23.55 -24.62
C GLU A 236 -3.97 -24.47 -25.85
N GLU A 237 -2.76 -24.97 -26.15
CA GLU A 237 -2.58 -25.85 -27.34
C GLU A 237 -2.21 -27.33 -27.07
N ASN A 238 -2.13 -27.80 -25.83
CA ASN A 238 -1.82 -29.21 -25.55
C ASN A 238 -2.87 -29.91 -24.68
N GLN A 239 -4.13 -29.93 -25.11
CA GLN A 239 -5.11 -30.97 -24.72
C GLN A 239 -6.12 -31.24 -25.87
N VAL A 240 -5.64 -31.65 -27.05
CA VAL A 240 -6.49 -32.38 -28.01
C VAL A 240 -5.65 -33.47 -28.68
N SER A 241 -5.68 -34.69 -28.14
CA SER A 241 -5.73 -35.95 -28.92
C SER A 241 -5.49 -37.15 -28.00
N GLU A 242 -6.55 -37.85 -27.62
CA GLU A 242 -6.66 -39.31 -27.70
C GLU A 242 -8.01 -39.71 -27.08
N GLU A 243 -9.01 -39.84 -27.94
CA GLU A 243 -10.00 -40.94 -27.91
C GLU A 243 -11.01 -40.68 -29.03
N SER A 244 -10.73 -41.28 -30.20
CA SER A 244 -11.75 -41.60 -31.18
C SER A 244 -11.87 -43.12 -31.27
N ASP A 245 -13.13 -43.55 -31.31
CA ASP A 245 -13.63 -44.78 -31.92
C ASP A 245 -13.57 -46.07 -31.09
N GLU A 246 -14.71 -46.43 -30.51
CA GLU A 246 -15.33 -47.75 -30.71
C GLU A 246 -16.82 -47.71 -30.32
N GLU A 247 -17.69 -47.47 -31.32
CA GLU A 247 -19.05 -48.00 -31.32
C GLU A 247 -18.98 -49.47 -31.78
N ASP A 248 -19.51 -50.41 -30.98
CA ASP A 248 -20.58 -51.30 -31.47
C ASP A 248 -21.17 -52.24 -30.40
N SER A 249 -22.48 -52.08 -30.20
CA SER A 249 -23.50 -53.14 -30.12
C SER A 249 -23.51 -54.17 -28.94
N LEU A 250 -24.58 -54.16 -28.13
CA LEU A 250 -25.68 -55.16 -28.12
C LEU A 250 -26.53 -55.17 -26.84
N ASN A 251 -27.85 -55.18 -27.07
CA ASN A 251 -28.98 -55.30 -26.14
C ASN A 251 -28.99 -56.58 -25.28
N HIS A 252 -29.50 -56.52 -24.03
CA HIS A 252 -30.86 -56.95 -23.68
C HIS A 252 -31.19 -56.94 -22.16
N ASN A 253 -32.42 -56.49 -21.86
CA ASN A 253 -33.35 -56.90 -20.77
C ASN A 253 -33.05 -56.49 -19.32
N SER A 254 -34.00 -56.11 -18.44
CA SER A 254 -35.45 -55.85 -18.53
C SER A 254 -35.96 -55.39 -17.15
N ALA A 255 -36.82 -54.37 -17.14
CA ALA A 255 -37.99 -54.13 -16.27
C ALA A 255 -37.89 -54.15 -14.72
N SER A 256 -38.21 -53.02 -14.07
CA SER A 256 -39.51 -52.78 -13.37
C SER A 256 -39.54 -51.40 -12.67
N SER A 257 -40.74 -50.88 -12.47
CA SER A 257 -41.19 -49.47 -12.34
C SER A 257 -41.68 -49.12 -10.91
N PRO A 258 -42.49 -48.06 -10.63
CA PRO A 258 -42.52 -46.63 -11.06
C PRO A 258 -42.67 -45.64 -9.85
N LEU A 259 -42.63 -44.31 -10.07
CA LEU A 259 -43.66 -43.34 -9.57
C LEU A 259 -43.39 -41.87 -9.99
N ASN A 260 -44.30 -41.37 -10.86
CA ASN A 260 -44.96 -40.05 -10.94
C ASN A 260 -44.21 -38.68 -10.96
N ARG A 261 -44.21 -38.10 -12.17
CA ARG A 261 -44.71 -36.76 -12.60
C ARG A 261 -45.07 -35.71 -11.51
N LEU A 262 -44.55 -34.47 -11.61
CA LEU A 262 -45.15 -33.34 -12.36
C LEU A 262 -44.31 -32.05 -12.23
N ASN A 263 -44.43 -31.19 -13.25
CA ASN A 263 -43.61 -30.02 -13.58
C ASN A 263 -44.02 -28.69 -12.88
N SER A 264 -42.99 -27.88 -12.57
CA SER A 264 -42.87 -26.41 -12.82
C SER A 264 -43.51 -25.38 -11.83
N PRO A 265 -43.19 -24.07 -11.92
CA PRO A 265 -42.36 -23.36 -10.92
C PRO A 265 -43.10 -22.20 -10.21
N ILE A 266 -42.68 -21.82 -9.00
CA ILE A 266 -43.29 -20.71 -8.25
C ILE A 266 -42.29 -19.57 -8.05
N ASN A 267 -42.62 -18.43 -8.67
CA ASN A 267 -42.14 -17.08 -8.38
C ASN A 267 -42.43 -16.68 -6.93
N SER A 268 -41.44 -16.20 -6.17
CA SER A 268 -41.67 -15.52 -4.89
C SER A 268 -41.59 -13.99 -5.06
N LYS A 269 -42.72 -13.35 -4.74
CA LYS A 269 -42.89 -11.90 -4.67
C LYS A 269 -42.26 -11.33 -3.40
N ILE A 270 -41.57 -10.21 -3.60
CA ILE A 270 -41.14 -9.24 -2.61
C ILE A 270 -42.37 -8.62 -1.92
N THR A 271 -42.38 -8.58 -0.58
CA THR A 271 -43.26 -7.72 0.22
C THR A 271 -42.41 -6.77 1.07
N ARG A 272 -42.69 -5.47 0.92
CA ARG A 272 -42.32 -4.40 1.84
C ARG A 272 -43.33 -4.35 3.00
N ASN A 273 -42.83 -4.05 4.20
CA ASN A 273 -43.44 -3.33 5.32
C ASN A 273 -42.31 -3.20 6.35
N SER A 274 -42.06 -2.12 7.08
CA SER A 274 -42.86 -0.95 7.49
C SER A 274 -41.88 0.08 8.04
#